data_AF-A0A8S3GTS3-F1
#
_entry.id   AF-A0A8S3GTS3-F1
#
_cell.length_a   1.000
_cell.length_b   1.000
_cell.length_c   1.000
_cell.angle_alpha   90.00
_cell.angle_beta   90.00
_cell.angle_gamma   90.00
#
_symmetry.space_group_name_H-M   'P 1'
#
loop_
_entity.id
_entity.type
_entity.pdbx_description
1 polymer ?
#
loop_
_entity_poly.entity_id
_entity_poly.type
_entity_poly.pdbx_seq_one_letter_code
_entity_poly.pdbx_strand_id
1 'polypeptide(L)'
;MIKHVFKQVEVGVRLCGPANNSLFSDATQANSKVIPTADANLEYRTFFWCRNGGCSWAEQDGIAAYYGSSECSATSESNFGFNVCYKSDDAQNLLEKVKGTRPFELSLAELDKLHDIYGDVGTHIATGIELFFTKFSKDTNLDRQSFMLRGPTVEAVGNYPLLDQNMKVPGENIWYAGDATGVFRGIIPSMLSGLFVVNQTKKLV
;
A
#
# COMPACT_ATOMS: atom_id res chain seq x y z
N MET A 1 26.59 1.59 -14.41
CA MET A 1 25.89 1.43 -13.11
C MET A 1 24.52 2.08 -13.27
N ILE A 2 23.43 1.34 -13.04
CA ILE A 2 22.07 1.87 -13.22
C ILE A 2 21.79 2.87 -12.08
N LYS A 3 21.60 4.14 -12.42
CA LYS A 3 21.23 5.18 -11.44
C LYS A 3 19.83 4.89 -10.93
N HIS A 4 19.65 4.90 -9.62
CA HIS A 4 18.34 4.82 -8.99
C HIS A 4 17.95 6.16 -8.38
N VAL A 5 16.66 6.42 -8.33
CA VAL A 5 16.06 7.62 -7.75
C VAL A 5 14.97 7.22 -6.76
N PHE A 6 14.95 7.88 -5.61
CA PHE A 6 13.88 7.68 -4.65
C PHE A 6 12.55 8.15 -5.24
N LYS A 7 11.48 7.42 -4.93
CA LYS A 7 10.12 7.80 -5.34
C LYS A 7 9.20 7.94 -4.15
N GLN A 8 9.09 6.88 -3.35
CA GLN A 8 8.15 6.85 -2.25
C GLN A 8 8.40 5.66 -1.32
N VAL A 9 7.93 5.81 -0.08
CA VAL A 9 7.71 4.70 0.85
C VAL A 9 6.22 4.68 1.22
N GLU A 10 5.59 3.53 1.09
CA GLU A 10 4.21 3.28 1.51
C GLU A 10 4.18 2.22 2.60
N VAL A 11 3.73 2.63 3.79
CA VAL A 11 3.65 1.79 4.98
C VAL A 11 2.31 1.98 5.68
N GLY A 12 1.77 0.92 6.28
CA GLY A 12 0.56 1.04 7.07
C GLY A 12 0.08 -0.26 7.69
N VAL A 13 -1.23 -0.48 7.63
CA VAL A 13 -1.92 -1.64 8.19
C VAL A 13 -3.04 -2.13 7.27
N ARG A 14 -3.44 -3.39 7.39
CA ARG A 14 -4.73 -3.89 6.91
C ARG A 14 -5.79 -3.55 7.95
N LEU A 15 -6.90 -2.95 7.52
CA LEU A 15 -8.14 -2.91 8.30
C LEU A 15 -8.95 -4.16 7.98
N CYS A 16 -9.21 -4.97 8.99
CA CYS A 16 -9.97 -6.21 8.95
C CYS A 16 -11.26 -6.03 9.75
N GLY A 17 -12.40 -6.51 9.23
CA GLY A 17 -13.67 -6.47 9.96
C GLY A 17 -14.69 -7.47 9.39
N PRO A 18 -15.88 -7.58 10.00
CA PRO A 18 -16.90 -8.53 9.57
C PRO A 18 -17.28 -8.34 8.10
N ALA A 19 -17.40 -9.42 7.33
CA ALA A 19 -17.67 -9.33 5.90
C ALA A 19 -19.04 -8.72 5.57
N ASN A 20 -19.99 -8.78 6.49
CA ASN A 20 -21.33 -8.20 6.39
C ASN A 20 -21.40 -6.73 6.85
N ASN A 21 -20.29 -6.14 7.29
CA ASN A 21 -20.24 -4.76 7.74
C ASN A 21 -20.48 -3.80 6.55
N SER A 22 -21.25 -2.73 6.80
CA SER A 22 -21.73 -1.78 5.79
C SER A 22 -20.60 -1.07 5.02
N LEU A 23 -19.42 -0.93 5.62
CA LEU A 23 -18.23 -0.41 4.95
C LEU A 23 -17.84 -1.24 3.72
N PHE A 24 -18.02 -2.56 3.81
CA PHE A 24 -17.65 -3.50 2.75
C PHE A 24 -18.77 -3.77 1.75
N SER A 25 -20.04 -3.53 2.10
CA SER A 25 -21.16 -3.66 1.17
C SER A 25 -21.18 -2.52 0.14
N ASP A 26 -20.97 -1.29 0.60
CA ASP A 26 -21.11 -0.07 -0.19
C ASP A 26 -19.92 0.23 -1.10
N ALA A 27 -18.77 -0.37 -0.83
CA ALA A 27 -17.55 -0.18 -1.59
C ALA A 27 -17.64 -0.93 -2.93
N THR A 28 -18.36 -0.39 -3.93
CA THR A 28 -18.32 -0.90 -5.30
C THR A 28 -16.88 -1.23 -5.68
N GLN A 29 -16.65 -2.52 -5.96
CA GLN A 29 -15.34 -3.15 -6.17
C GLN A 29 -14.45 -2.31 -7.10
N ALA A 30 -13.54 -1.47 -6.59
CA ALA A 30 -12.44 -0.92 -7.39
C ALA A 30 -11.58 0.13 -6.67
N ASN A 31 -12.12 0.86 -5.70
CA ASN A 31 -11.52 2.18 -5.48
C ASN A 31 -10.52 2.17 -4.33
N SER A 32 -9.25 1.95 -4.68
CA SER A 32 -8.14 2.58 -3.97
C SER A 32 -8.49 4.06 -3.76
N LYS A 33 -8.63 4.46 -2.50
CA LYS A 33 -8.97 5.83 -2.14
C LYS A 33 -7.69 6.58 -1.86
N VAL A 34 -7.51 7.70 -2.55
CA VAL A 34 -6.46 8.66 -2.25
C VAL A 34 -7.07 9.77 -1.42
N ILE A 35 -6.47 10.06 -0.26
CA ILE A 35 -6.83 11.19 0.59
C ILE A 35 -5.61 12.11 0.62
N PRO A 36 -5.62 13.23 -0.13
CA PRO A 36 -4.54 14.19 -0.06
C PRO A 36 -4.53 14.85 1.33
N THR A 37 -3.34 15.18 1.82
CA THR A 37 -3.16 15.96 3.04
C THR A 37 -2.75 17.39 2.70
N ALA A 38 -2.68 18.26 3.71
CA ALA A 38 -2.14 19.60 3.52
C ALA A 38 -0.63 19.60 3.20
N ASP A 39 0.08 18.52 3.57
CA ASP A 39 1.47 18.29 3.21
C ASP A 39 1.53 17.57 1.85
N ALA A 40 2.14 18.22 0.86
CA ALA A 40 2.27 17.65 -0.49
C ALA A 40 3.14 16.37 -0.53
N ASN A 41 3.95 16.14 0.50
CA ASN A 41 4.81 14.95 0.62
C ASN A 41 4.12 13.78 1.33
N LEU A 42 2.91 13.99 1.85
CA LEU A 42 2.16 13.00 2.63
C LEU A 42 0.78 12.75 2.01
N GLU A 43 0.46 11.49 1.78
CA GLU A 43 -0.83 11.07 1.21
C GLU A 43 -1.32 9.80 1.89
N TYR A 44 -2.63 9.69 2.12
CA TYR A 44 -3.21 8.42 2.57
C TYR A 44 -3.80 7.64 1.41
N ARG A 45 -3.57 6.34 1.38
CA ARG A 45 -4.05 5.44 0.33
C ARG A 45 -4.73 4.22 0.92
N THR A 46 -5.89 3.87 0.38
CA THR A 46 -6.40 2.50 0.50
C THR A 46 -6.00 1.67 -0.70
N PHE A 47 -5.81 0.36 -0.51
CA PHE A 47 -5.42 -0.56 -1.57
C PHE A 47 -5.94 -1.97 -1.31
N PHE A 48 -6.06 -2.74 -2.38
CA PHE A 48 -6.27 -4.18 -2.39
C PHE A 48 -7.38 -4.66 -1.43
N TRP A 49 -8.61 -4.25 -1.72
CA TRP A 49 -9.81 -4.61 -0.97
C TRP A 49 -10.19 -6.08 -1.23
N CYS A 50 -10.19 -6.90 -0.20
CA CYS A 50 -10.52 -8.31 -0.22
C CYS A 50 -11.83 -8.54 0.53
N ARG A 51 -12.93 -8.77 -0.19
CA ARG A 51 -14.23 -9.07 0.41
C ARG A 51 -14.31 -10.56 0.75
N ASN A 52 -14.83 -10.86 1.95
CA ASN A 52 -15.00 -12.24 2.44
C ASN A 52 -13.73 -13.10 2.23
N GLY A 53 -12.58 -12.49 2.52
CA GLY A 53 -11.26 -13.00 2.20
C GLY A 53 -10.33 -13.01 3.41
N GLY A 54 -9.15 -13.60 3.23
CA GLY A 54 -8.13 -13.72 4.27
C GLY A 54 -7.20 -12.50 4.33
N CYS A 55 -6.53 -12.39 5.46
CA CYS A 55 -5.42 -11.46 5.68
C CYS A 55 -4.31 -12.25 6.37
N SER A 56 -3.17 -12.38 5.68
CA SER A 56 -2.02 -13.19 6.07
C SER A 56 -0.77 -12.35 5.92
N TRP A 57 0.35 -12.78 6.50
CA TRP A 57 1.63 -12.10 6.32
C TRP A 57 2.69 -13.07 5.78
N ALA A 58 3.68 -12.49 5.13
CA ALA A 58 4.88 -13.18 4.67
C ALA A 58 6.10 -12.29 4.91
N GLU A 59 7.28 -12.90 4.95
CA GLU A 59 8.55 -12.19 5.06
C GLU A 59 9.34 -12.31 3.77
N GLN A 60 9.80 -11.17 3.24
CA GLN A 60 10.68 -11.09 2.09
C GLN A 60 11.72 -9.99 2.31
N ASP A 61 12.99 -10.28 2.05
CA ASP A 61 14.10 -9.33 2.17
C ASP A 61 14.17 -8.60 3.54
N GLY A 62 13.84 -9.32 4.61
CA GLY A 62 13.81 -8.80 5.97
C GLY A 62 12.62 -7.87 6.28
N ILE A 63 11.58 -7.88 5.44
CA ILE A 63 10.32 -7.17 5.66
C ILE A 63 9.21 -8.19 5.84
N ALA A 64 8.68 -8.31 7.06
CA ALA A 64 7.51 -9.11 7.34
C ALA A 64 6.26 -8.24 7.18
N ALA A 65 5.41 -8.48 6.18
CA ALA A 65 4.26 -7.64 5.86
C ALA A 65 2.97 -8.42 5.63
N TYR A 66 1.85 -7.85 6.07
CA TYR A 66 0.50 -8.35 5.82
C TYR A 66 0.05 -8.01 4.39
N TYR A 67 -0.66 -8.94 3.78
CA TYR A 67 -1.40 -8.82 2.54
C TYR A 67 -2.76 -9.49 2.71
N GLY A 68 -3.73 -9.15 1.85
CA GLY A 68 -4.98 -9.90 1.82
C GLY A 68 -5.12 -10.74 0.57
N SER A 69 -6.09 -11.64 0.61
CA SER A 69 -6.46 -12.47 -0.52
C SER A 69 -7.96 -12.70 -0.50
N SER A 70 -8.60 -12.56 -1.67
CA SER A 70 -9.95 -13.11 -1.92
C SER A 70 -9.89 -14.49 -2.59
N GLU A 71 -8.70 -14.97 -2.92
CA GLU A 71 -8.46 -16.30 -3.51
C GLU A 71 -8.29 -17.34 -2.40
N CYS A 72 -9.24 -17.38 -1.46
CA CYS A 72 -9.28 -18.36 -0.38
C CYS A 72 -10.74 -18.77 -0.12
N SER A 73 -10.94 -19.78 0.73
CA SER A 73 -12.28 -20.05 1.25
C SER A 73 -12.82 -18.83 2.00
N ALA A 74 -14.14 -18.63 1.93
CA ALA A 74 -14.82 -17.57 2.66
C ALA A 74 -14.46 -17.56 4.15
N THR A 75 -14.00 -16.41 4.64
CA THR A 75 -13.48 -16.24 6.01
C THR A 75 -14.45 -15.57 6.97
N SER A 76 -15.59 -15.07 6.47
CA SER A 76 -16.49 -14.15 7.19
C SER A 76 -15.84 -12.81 7.58
N GLU A 77 -14.64 -12.54 7.10
CA GLU A 77 -13.89 -11.30 7.28
C GLU A 77 -13.69 -10.61 5.93
N SER A 78 -13.77 -9.30 5.89
CA SER A 78 -13.32 -8.49 4.77
C SER A 78 -12.18 -7.59 5.23
N ASN A 79 -11.25 -7.28 4.34
CA ASN A 79 -10.11 -6.45 4.68
C ASN A 79 -9.61 -5.59 3.52
N PHE A 80 -8.96 -4.48 3.82
CA PHE A 80 -8.26 -3.64 2.85
C PHE A 80 -7.03 -3.03 3.50
N GLY A 81 -6.04 -2.66 2.68
CA GLY A 81 -4.84 -2.00 3.15
C GLY A 81 -5.05 -0.49 3.25
N PHE A 82 -4.49 0.12 4.29
CA PHE A 82 -4.42 1.56 4.49
C PHE A 82 -2.97 1.95 4.73
N ASN A 83 -2.38 2.66 3.79
CA ASN A 83 -1.00 3.14 3.87
C ASN A 83 -0.93 4.66 3.98
N VAL A 84 0.09 5.12 4.69
CA VAL A 84 0.65 6.45 4.54
C VAL A 84 1.75 6.39 3.48
N CYS A 85 1.67 7.27 2.50
CA CYS A 85 2.62 7.40 1.40
C CYS A 85 3.46 8.66 1.62
N TYR A 86 4.77 8.46 1.80
CA TYR A 86 5.75 9.53 1.88
C TYR A 86 6.53 9.66 0.57
N LYS A 87 6.63 10.88 0.05
CA LYS A 87 7.24 11.17 -1.26
C LYS A 87 8.59 11.91 -1.18
N SER A 88 9.11 12.14 0.02
CA SER A 88 10.41 12.79 0.24
C SER A 88 11.52 11.79 0.56
N ASP A 89 12.77 12.14 0.22
CA ASP A 89 13.96 11.31 0.48
C ASP A 89 14.14 10.97 1.97
N ASP A 90 13.65 11.84 2.86
CA ASP A 90 13.64 11.64 4.33
C ASP A 90 12.90 10.36 4.75
N ALA A 91 12.00 9.86 3.90
CA ALA A 91 11.25 8.64 4.13
C ALA A 91 12.08 7.35 3.99
N GLN A 92 13.30 7.41 3.47
CA GLN A 92 14.20 6.24 3.46
C GLN A 92 14.43 5.68 4.87
N ASN A 93 14.50 6.55 5.88
CA ASN A 93 14.63 6.15 7.28
C ASN A 93 13.41 5.36 7.79
N LEU A 94 12.25 5.50 7.15
CA LEU A 94 11.05 4.72 7.48
C LEU A 94 11.18 3.28 7.02
N LEU A 95 11.85 3.03 5.89
CA LEU A 95 12.06 1.67 5.39
C LEU A 95 12.86 0.82 6.39
N GLU A 96 13.90 1.41 6.98
CA GLU A 96 14.70 0.72 8.00
C GLU A 96 13.91 0.44 9.28
N LYS A 97 13.03 1.37 9.71
CA LYS A 97 12.10 1.11 10.82
C LYS A 97 11.15 -0.05 10.52
N VAL A 98 10.63 -0.11 9.29
CA VAL A 98 9.70 -1.16 8.86
C VAL A 98 10.36 -2.53 8.80
N LYS A 99 11.61 -2.64 8.32
CA LYS A 99 12.38 -3.89 8.37
C LYS A 99 12.54 -4.44 9.79
N GLY A 100 12.59 -3.57 10.79
CA GLY A 100 12.65 -3.96 12.20
C GLY A 100 11.30 -4.27 12.84
N THR A 101 10.19 -3.99 12.15
CA THR A 101 8.84 -4.14 12.72
C THR A 101 8.35 -5.58 12.57
N ARG A 102 8.00 -6.21 13.69
CA ARG A 102 7.36 -7.53 13.68
C ARG A 102 5.87 -7.43 13.32
N PRO A 103 5.28 -8.48 12.74
CA PRO A 103 3.84 -8.56 12.57
C PRO A 103 3.10 -8.29 13.90
N PHE A 104 2.07 -7.46 13.84
CA PHE A 104 1.26 -7.06 14.99
C PHE A 104 -0.22 -6.98 14.63
N GLU A 105 -1.05 -7.14 15.64
CA GLU A 105 -2.49 -6.94 15.56
C GLU A 105 -2.95 -6.02 16.70
N LEU A 106 -3.81 -5.07 16.38
CA LEU A 106 -4.40 -4.12 17.32
C LEU A 106 -5.89 -4.01 17.06
N SER A 107 -6.71 -3.79 18.08
CA SER A 107 -8.09 -3.37 17.84
C SER A 107 -8.11 -1.93 17.31
N LEU A 108 -9.17 -1.55 16.59
CA LEU A 108 -9.34 -0.17 16.14
C LEU A 108 -9.45 0.82 17.32
N ALA A 109 -9.80 0.35 18.52
CA ALA A 109 -9.82 1.17 19.74
C ALA A 109 -8.42 1.49 20.27
N GLU A 110 -7.37 0.82 19.77
CA GLU A 110 -5.97 0.96 20.19
C GLU A 110 -5.13 1.69 19.12
N LEU A 111 -5.75 2.54 18.31
CA LEU A 111 -5.07 3.31 17.25
C LEU A 111 -3.90 4.16 17.78
N ASP A 112 -4.00 4.65 19.01
CA ASP A 112 -2.95 5.42 19.69
C ASP A 112 -1.66 4.61 19.88
N LYS A 113 -1.76 3.30 20.09
CA LYS A 113 -0.60 2.39 20.25
C LYS A 113 0.22 2.23 18.99
N LEU A 114 -0.26 2.67 17.82
CA LEU A 114 0.56 2.70 16.60
C LEU A 114 1.79 3.59 16.77
N HIS A 115 1.71 4.63 17.60
CA HIS A 115 2.87 5.49 17.88
C HIS A 115 4.00 4.69 18.56
N ASP A 116 3.68 3.76 19.44
CA ASP A 116 4.69 2.94 20.12
C ASP A 116 5.41 1.98 19.14
N ILE A 117 4.75 1.61 18.05
CA ILE A 117 5.27 0.70 17.02
C ILE A 117 6.08 1.47 15.96
N TYR A 118 5.57 2.62 15.52
CA TYR A 118 6.07 3.32 14.33
C TYR A 118 6.60 4.74 14.59
N GLY A 119 6.46 5.26 15.81
CA GLY A 119 6.64 6.68 16.11
C GLY A 119 5.64 7.54 15.33
N ASP A 120 6.11 8.65 14.77
CA ASP A 120 5.27 9.62 14.06
C ASP A 120 4.49 9.02 12.87
N VAL A 121 5.04 7.98 12.21
CA VAL A 121 4.31 7.27 11.17
C VAL A 121 3.05 6.63 11.71
N GLY A 122 3.09 6.09 12.93
CA GLY A 122 1.94 5.53 13.61
C GLY A 122 0.86 6.57 13.86
N THR A 123 1.26 7.78 14.28
CA THR A 123 0.37 8.93 14.46
C THR A 123 -0.31 9.33 13.13
N HIS A 124 0.44 9.35 12.03
CA HIS A 124 -0.12 9.64 10.71
C HIS A 124 -1.07 8.54 10.21
N ILE A 125 -0.76 7.26 10.44
CA ILE A 125 -1.65 6.15 10.13
C ILE A 125 -2.97 6.30 10.91
N ALA A 126 -2.88 6.52 12.23
CA ALA A 126 -4.05 6.69 13.08
C ALA A 126 -4.94 7.86 12.63
N THR A 127 -4.32 9.02 12.39
CA THR A 127 -5.01 10.21 11.88
C THR A 127 -5.68 9.95 10.53
N GLY A 128 -4.97 9.28 9.62
CA GLY A 128 -5.49 8.92 8.31
C GLY A 128 -6.68 7.97 8.36
N ILE A 129 -6.67 6.99 9.27
CA ILE A 129 -7.78 6.07 9.48
C ILE A 129 -9.02 6.80 10.00
N GLU A 130 -8.88 7.71 10.98
CA GLU A 130 -10.00 8.52 11.46
C GLU A 130 -10.59 9.40 10.35
N LEU A 131 -9.74 10.03 9.54
CA LEU A 131 -10.14 10.80 8.36
C LEU A 131 -10.88 9.93 7.34
N PHE A 132 -10.40 8.70 7.11
CA PHE A 132 -11.04 7.75 6.22
C PHE A 132 -12.46 7.41 6.68
N PHE A 133 -12.65 7.04 7.94
CA PHE A 133 -13.98 6.74 8.47
C PHE A 133 -14.89 7.97 8.41
N THR A 134 -14.39 9.15 8.76
CA THR A 134 -15.15 10.40 8.69
C THR A 134 -15.62 10.73 7.28
N LYS A 135 -14.79 10.46 6.26
CA LYS A 135 -15.06 10.85 4.88
C LYS A 135 -15.83 9.80 4.09
N PHE A 136 -15.64 8.51 4.40
CA PHE A 136 -16.12 7.42 3.56
C PHE A 136 -17.07 6.45 4.27
N SER A 137 -17.18 6.49 5.60
CA SER A 137 -18.26 5.78 6.29
C SER A 137 -19.55 6.58 6.20
N LYS A 138 -20.53 6.06 5.47
CA LYS A 138 -21.88 6.63 5.43
C LYS A 138 -22.71 6.24 6.65
N ASP A 139 -22.33 5.12 7.27
CA ASP A 139 -22.98 4.58 8.45
C ASP A 139 -22.37 5.22 9.69
N THR A 140 -23.15 6.07 10.36
CA THR A 140 -22.74 6.72 11.62
C THR A 140 -22.81 5.77 12.82
N ASN A 141 -23.49 4.63 12.67
CA ASN A 141 -23.61 3.58 13.69
C ASN A 141 -22.71 2.39 13.37
N LEU A 142 -21.73 2.57 12.48
CA LEU A 142 -20.76 1.55 12.14
C LEU A 142 -20.13 0.98 13.41
N ASP A 143 -20.22 -0.33 13.61
CA ASP A 143 -19.54 -1.00 14.71
C ASP A 143 -18.03 -1.00 14.47
N ARG A 144 -17.39 0.07 14.94
CA ARG A 144 -15.94 0.27 14.89
C ARG A 144 -15.19 -0.69 15.80
N GLN A 145 -15.83 -1.24 16.84
CA GLN A 145 -15.16 -2.16 17.78
C GLN A 145 -14.90 -3.53 17.16
N SER A 146 -15.67 -3.89 16.13
CA SER A 146 -15.46 -5.12 15.36
C SER A 146 -14.24 -5.11 14.43
N PHE A 147 -13.55 -3.96 14.28
CA PHE A 147 -12.41 -3.83 13.39
C PHE A 147 -11.08 -4.09 14.09
N MET A 148 -10.19 -4.78 13.37
CA MET A 148 -8.81 -5.04 13.73
C MET A 148 -7.87 -4.38 12.72
N LEU A 149 -6.72 -3.94 13.21
CA LEU A 149 -5.57 -3.50 12.43
C LEU A 149 -4.57 -4.65 12.42
N ARG A 150 -4.08 -5.04 11.24
CA ARG A 150 -2.99 -6.02 11.10
C ARG A 150 -1.84 -5.39 10.31
N GLY A 151 -0.66 -5.31 10.89
CA GLY A 151 0.49 -4.63 10.29
C GLY A 151 1.81 -5.33 10.54
N PRO A 152 2.91 -4.91 9.87
CA PRO A 152 2.96 -3.80 8.92
C PRO A 152 2.36 -4.19 7.57
N THR A 153 1.93 -3.22 6.77
CA THR A 153 1.77 -3.36 5.31
C THR A 153 2.81 -2.53 4.60
N VAL A 154 3.28 -3.01 3.44
CA VAL A 154 4.31 -2.36 2.63
C VAL A 154 4.01 -2.58 1.15
N GLU A 155 3.75 -1.52 0.40
CA GLU A 155 3.38 -1.62 -1.04
C GLU A 155 4.43 -1.02 -1.98
N ALA A 156 5.14 0.01 -1.52
CA ALA A 156 6.15 0.69 -2.31
C ALA A 156 7.33 1.05 -1.42
N VAL A 157 8.53 0.65 -1.85
CA VAL A 157 9.76 0.89 -1.09
C VAL A 157 10.85 1.43 -2.00
N GLY A 158 11.10 2.73 -1.87
CA GLY A 158 12.42 3.30 -2.08
C GLY A 158 12.75 3.73 -3.50
N ASN A 159 13.89 3.20 -3.96
CA ASN A 159 14.67 3.69 -5.10
C ASN A 159 14.37 2.86 -6.35
N TYR A 160 13.92 3.52 -7.40
CA TYR A 160 13.59 2.92 -8.68
C TYR A 160 14.62 3.33 -9.74
N PRO A 161 14.87 2.53 -10.77
CA PRO A 161 15.79 2.91 -11.83
C PRO A 161 15.36 4.24 -12.46
N LEU A 162 16.32 5.11 -12.77
CA LEU A 162 16.06 6.30 -13.56
C LEU A 162 15.83 5.86 -15.02
N LEU A 163 14.60 6.03 -15.49
CA LEU A 163 14.18 5.65 -16.83
C LEU A 163 13.83 6.89 -17.66
N ASP A 164 14.04 6.79 -18.97
CA ASP A 164 13.50 7.76 -19.93
C ASP A 164 12.00 7.50 -20.21
N GLN A 165 11.41 8.31 -21.09
CA GLN A 165 10.02 8.16 -21.53
C GLN A 165 9.71 6.82 -22.25
N ASN A 166 10.72 6.07 -22.64
CA ASN A 166 10.60 4.75 -23.26
C ASN A 166 10.79 3.62 -22.25
N MET A 167 10.84 3.93 -20.96
CA MET A 167 11.16 2.99 -19.87
C MET A 167 12.54 2.34 -20.02
N LYS A 168 13.47 3.04 -20.68
CA LYS A 168 14.83 2.60 -20.94
C LYS A 168 15.79 3.28 -19.95
N VAL A 169 16.81 2.55 -19.51
CA VAL A 169 17.92 3.14 -18.76
C VAL A 169 18.75 4.02 -19.73
N PRO A 170 18.93 5.33 -19.46
CA PRO A 170 19.68 6.21 -20.35
C PRO A 170 21.10 5.70 -20.63
N GLY A 171 21.45 5.58 -21.91
CA GLY A 171 22.77 5.11 -22.36
C GLY A 171 22.97 3.59 -22.38
N GLU A 172 21.99 2.80 -21.93
CA GLU A 172 22.10 1.34 -21.79
C GLU A 172 21.01 0.62 -22.60
N ASN A 173 21.26 -0.59 -23.11
CA ASN A 173 20.21 -1.41 -23.74
C ASN A 173 19.44 -2.25 -22.71
N ILE A 174 18.89 -1.58 -21.70
CA ILE A 174 18.14 -2.19 -20.59
C ILE A 174 16.81 -1.45 -20.43
N TRP A 175 15.71 -2.20 -20.32
CA TRP A 175 14.36 -1.68 -20.09
C TRP A 175 13.74 -2.30 -18.84
N TYR A 176 12.89 -1.52 -18.17
CA TYR A 176 12.12 -1.97 -17.02
C TYR A 176 10.64 -1.88 -17.31
N ALA A 177 9.85 -2.77 -16.71
CA ALA A 177 8.40 -2.78 -16.81
C ALA A 177 7.78 -3.10 -15.45
N GLY A 178 6.50 -2.76 -15.32
CA GLY A 178 5.68 -3.01 -14.14
C GLY A 178 6.13 -2.28 -12.90
N ASP A 179 5.84 -2.88 -11.75
CA ASP A 179 6.14 -2.35 -10.42
C ASP A 179 7.62 -2.00 -10.21
N ALA A 180 8.54 -2.66 -10.92
CA ALA A 180 9.98 -2.37 -10.88
C ALA A 180 10.33 -0.97 -11.43
N THR A 181 9.42 -0.30 -12.13
CA THR A 181 9.59 1.10 -12.59
C THR A 181 9.26 2.13 -11.51
N GLY A 182 8.49 1.75 -10.48
CA GLY A 182 7.91 2.70 -9.52
C GLY A 182 6.82 3.61 -10.09
N VAL A 183 6.43 3.40 -11.35
CA VAL A 183 5.38 4.19 -12.05
C VAL A 183 4.09 3.41 -12.17
N PHE A 184 4.18 2.13 -12.57
CA PHE A 184 3.03 1.25 -12.74
C PHE A 184 2.79 0.44 -11.47
N ARG A 185 1.51 0.22 -11.14
CA ARG A 185 1.10 -0.58 -9.99
C ARG A 185 -0.08 -1.46 -10.33
N GLY A 186 0.02 -2.72 -9.94
CA GLY A 186 -1.02 -3.71 -10.14
C GLY A 186 -0.97 -4.38 -11.52
N ILE A 187 -1.75 -5.46 -11.64
CA ILE A 187 -1.63 -6.43 -12.72
C ILE A 187 -1.80 -5.81 -14.11
N ILE A 188 -2.87 -5.02 -14.30
CA ILE A 188 -3.17 -4.44 -15.62
C ILE A 188 -2.13 -3.38 -16.03
N PRO A 189 -1.82 -2.35 -15.22
CA PRO A 189 -0.76 -1.39 -15.57
C PRO A 189 0.59 -2.06 -15.82
N SER A 190 0.95 -3.07 -15.01
CA SER A 190 2.20 -3.80 -15.19
C SER A 190 2.24 -4.61 -16.48
N MET A 191 1.15 -5.27 -16.86
CA MET A 191 1.03 -5.96 -18.15
C MET A 191 1.14 -4.98 -19.34
N LEU A 192 0.43 -3.85 -19.28
CA LEU A 192 0.45 -2.85 -20.36
C LEU A 192 1.85 -2.23 -20.53
N SER A 193 2.56 -1.98 -19.43
CA SER A 193 3.93 -1.49 -19.50
C SER A 193 4.88 -2.52 -20.14
N GLY A 194 4.70 -3.81 -19.86
CA GLY A 194 5.46 -4.88 -20.52
C GLY A 194 5.26 -4.89 -22.04
N LEU A 195 4.00 -4.78 -22.49
CA LEU A 195 3.68 -4.68 -23.92
C LEU A 195 4.32 -3.44 -24.57
N PHE A 196 4.31 -2.30 -23.87
CA PHE A 196 4.98 -1.10 -24.34
C PHE A 196 6.49 -1.32 -24.51
N VAL A 197 7.17 -1.89 -23.51
CA VAL A 197 8.63 -2.17 -23.58
C VAL A 197 8.96 -3.08 -24.76
N VAL A 198 8.19 -4.15 -24.96
CA VAL A 198 8.39 -5.06 -26.10
C VAL A 198 8.30 -4.32 -27.45
N ASN A 199 7.37 -3.38 -27.59
CA ASN A 199 7.26 -2.59 -28.82
C ASN A 199 8.41 -1.61 -29.04
N GLN A 200 9.07 -1.14 -27.97
CA GLN A 200 10.27 -0.30 -28.11
C GLN A 200 11.51 -1.11 -28.50
N THR A 201 11.66 -2.32 -27.95
CA THR A 201 12.82 -3.19 -28.25
C THR A 201 12.80 -3.73 -29.68
N LYS A 202 11.62 -3.99 -30.24
CA LYS A 202 11.46 -4.41 -31.65
C LYS A 202 11.96 -3.39 -32.67
N LYS A 203 12.11 -2.11 -32.31
CA LYS A 203 12.64 -1.06 -33.21
C LYS A 203 14.18 -1.07 -33.31
N LEU A 204 14.84 -1.93 -32.53
CA LEU A 204 16.31 -2.06 -32.48
C LEU A 204 16.81 -3.28 -33.27
N VAL A 205 15.89 -4.11 -33.77
CA VAL A 205 16.14 -5.26 -34.64
C VAL A 205 15.72 -4.88 -36.05
#